data_AF-A0A2V7HDW6-F1
#
_entry.id   AF-A0A2V7HDW6-F1
#
_cell.length_a   1.000
_cell.length_b   1.000
_cell.length_c   1.000
_cell.angle_alpha   90.00
_cell.angle_beta   90.00
_cell.angle_gamma   90.00
#
_symmetry.space_group_name_H-M   'P 1'
#
loop_
_entity.id
_entity.type
_entity.pdbx_description
1 polymer ?
#
loop_
_entity_poly.entity_id
_entity_poly.type
_entity_poly.pdbx_seq_one_letter_code
_entity_poly.pdbx_strand_id
1 'polypeptide(L)'
;MRQTLRAGVVSALCLGIVGALAGAAHADETCNSPYVTKLIKGQEDYVYVWALGVEGLGDGSDKLVTVDANPKSRRYGKVLNSVSVGSRGEAHHMGFTDDRRFLWAGGLADSKIHVFDIGTDPARPKLVQTIGDLVDRTGYVGPHTYYALPGRMLVQALSNNRDKGGVTGMALYNNRGAFIAAYPMPTDGGGDGYGYDLAVNPKKNVLLTSSFTGFNNYTRPLGELVNDAEAMKRFGNTMVVWDLKAMKARTVLSVP
;
A
#
# COMPACT_ATOMS: atom_id res chain seq x y z
N MET A 1 38.57 60.23 6.46
CA MET A 1 38.83 58.78 6.55
C MET A 1 38.02 58.09 5.46
N ARG A 2 38.71 57.61 4.42
CA ARG A 2 38.20 56.74 3.35
C ARG A 2 38.39 55.28 3.76
N GLN A 3 37.72 54.36 3.06
CA GLN A 3 37.73 52.87 3.09
C GLN A 3 36.47 52.31 3.76
N THR A 4 35.67 51.41 3.18
CA THR A 4 35.85 50.51 2.03
C THR A 4 34.47 49.97 1.61
N LEU A 5 34.01 50.31 0.39
CA LEU A 5 33.01 49.54 -0.35
C LEU A 5 33.76 48.64 -1.33
N ARG A 6 33.53 47.32 -1.29
CA ARG A 6 33.57 46.35 -2.42
C ARG A 6 33.78 44.93 -1.89
N ALA A 7 32.70 44.17 -1.80
CA ALA A 7 32.67 42.72 -2.02
C ALA A 7 31.20 42.26 -1.99
N GLY A 8 30.52 42.27 -3.13
CA GLY A 8 29.11 41.92 -3.16
C GLY A 8 28.53 41.72 -4.55
N VAL A 9 29.32 41.28 -5.53
CA VAL A 9 28.79 40.92 -6.86
C VAL A 9 29.67 39.82 -7.48
N VAL A 10 29.59 38.58 -6.98
CA VAL A 10 30.03 37.39 -7.75
C VAL A 10 29.12 36.16 -7.52
N SER A 11 28.43 36.02 -6.37
CA SER A 11 27.69 34.76 -6.09
C SER A 11 26.31 34.60 -6.75
N ALA A 12 25.85 35.54 -7.59
CA ALA A 12 24.51 35.47 -8.18
C ALA A 12 24.43 34.70 -9.51
N LEU A 13 25.56 34.35 -10.14
CA LEU A 13 25.55 33.73 -11.48
C LEU A 13 25.66 32.20 -11.47
N CYS A 14 26.01 31.57 -10.35
CA CYS A 14 26.14 30.11 -10.27
C CYS A 14 24.85 29.38 -9.83
N LEU A 15 23.83 30.08 -9.32
CA LEU A 15 22.54 29.45 -8.99
C LEU A 15 21.58 29.33 -10.20
N GLY A 16 21.83 30.06 -11.29
CA GLY A 16 20.95 30.04 -12.47
C GLY A 16 21.10 28.81 -13.37
N ILE A 17 22.20 28.05 -13.26
CA ILE A 17 22.51 26.94 -14.19
C ILE A 17 22.13 25.57 -13.60
N VAL A 18 22.01 25.43 -12.28
CA VAL A 18 21.65 24.14 -11.65
C VAL A 18 20.17 23.80 -11.86
N GLY A 19 19.29 24.79 -12.04
CA GLY A 19 17.87 24.56 -12.31
C GLY A 19 17.54 24.03 -13.72
N ALA A 20 18.46 24.17 -14.68
CA ALA A 20 18.23 23.80 -16.08
C ALA A 20 18.64 22.35 -16.42
N LEU A 21 19.26 21.63 -15.48
CA LEU A 21 19.69 20.24 -15.64
C LEU A 21 18.90 19.25 -14.78
N ALA A 22 17.83 19.69 -14.12
CA ALA A 22 16.78 18.79 -13.66
C ALA A 22 16.07 18.23 -14.90
N GLY A 23 16.68 17.20 -15.51
CA GLY A 23 16.03 16.39 -16.52
C GLY A 23 14.65 16.00 -15.99
N ALA A 24 13.65 16.04 -16.87
CA ALA A 24 12.29 15.65 -16.54
C ALA A 24 12.34 14.38 -15.68
N ALA A 25 12.01 14.51 -14.40
CA ALA A 25 11.84 13.35 -13.56
C ALA A 25 10.74 12.55 -14.23
N HIS A 26 11.10 11.42 -14.82
CA HIS A 26 10.13 10.45 -15.25
C HIS A 26 9.46 9.97 -13.96
N ALA A 27 8.26 10.46 -13.70
CA ALA A 27 7.34 9.85 -12.75
C ALA A 27 6.99 8.46 -13.31
N ASP A 28 7.93 7.53 -13.21
CA ASP A 28 7.61 6.12 -13.29
C ASP A 28 6.95 5.78 -11.95
N GLU A 29 5.73 5.27 -12.00
CA GLU A 29 5.00 4.78 -10.84
C GLU A 29 5.74 3.56 -10.26
N THR A 30 6.79 3.78 -9.48
CA THR A 30 7.71 2.75 -8.96
C THR A 30 7.04 1.77 -7.98
N CYS A 31 5.85 2.10 -7.48
CA CYS A 31 5.08 1.26 -6.56
C CYS A 31 4.06 0.34 -7.25
N ASN A 32 3.97 0.31 -8.58
CA ASN A 32 2.98 -0.49 -9.29
C ASN A 32 3.46 -1.88 -9.67
N SER A 33 2.52 -2.84 -9.67
CA SER A 33 2.75 -4.18 -10.18
C SER A 33 3.28 -4.15 -11.62
N PRO A 34 4.30 -4.96 -11.98
CA PRO A 34 4.82 -5.04 -13.34
C PRO A 34 3.83 -5.69 -14.32
N TYR A 35 2.69 -6.15 -13.84
CA TYR A 35 1.62 -6.72 -14.65
C TYR A 35 0.58 -5.71 -15.12
N VAL A 36 0.74 -4.42 -14.79
CA VAL A 36 -0.20 -3.41 -15.28
C VAL A 36 -0.17 -3.32 -16.81
N THR A 37 -1.33 -3.53 -17.42
CA THR A 37 -1.50 -3.59 -18.88
C THR A 37 -1.24 -2.25 -19.58
N LYS A 38 -1.33 -1.15 -18.83
CA LYS A 38 -1.04 0.21 -19.29
C LYS A 38 -0.12 0.87 -18.28
N LEU A 39 1.18 0.86 -18.56
CA LEU A 39 2.11 1.72 -17.83
C LEU A 39 1.76 3.17 -18.18
N ILE A 40 1.25 3.93 -17.23
CA ILE A 40 1.05 5.36 -17.41
C ILE A 40 2.43 5.99 -17.32
N LYS A 41 2.85 6.65 -18.41
CA LYS A 41 4.10 7.40 -18.46
C LYS A 41 3.76 8.88 -18.53
N GLY A 42 4.41 9.67 -17.69
CA GLY A 42 4.23 11.12 -17.63
C GLY A 42 3.33 11.53 -16.49
N GLN A 43 2.82 12.76 -16.57
CA GLN A 43 2.06 13.41 -15.51
C GLN A 43 0.73 12.68 -15.24
N GLU A 44 0.51 12.31 -13.99
CA GLU A 44 -0.77 11.83 -13.49
C GLU A 44 -1.80 12.96 -13.40
N ASP A 45 -3.05 12.65 -13.79
CA ASP A 45 -4.16 13.60 -13.68
C ASP A 45 -4.82 13.59 -12.29
N TYR A 46 -4.69 12.48 -11.56
CA TYR A 46 -5.38 12.26 -10.29
C TYR A 46 -4.49 11.54 -9.28
N VAL A 47 -4.61 11.94 -8.02
CA VAL A 47 -4.14 11.18 -6.87
C VAL A 47 -5.35 10.67 -6.10
N TYR A 48 -5.41 9.36 -5.88
CA TYR A 48 -6.38 8.75 -4.98
C TYR A 48 -5.76 8.60 -3.59
N VAL A 49 -6.50 9.02 -2.56
CA VAL A 49 -6.09 8.91 -1.16
C VAL A 49 -7.11 8.07 -0.43
N TRP A 50 -6.69 6.92 0.09
CA TRP A 50 -7.50 6.12 1.01
C TRP A 50 -7.34 6.71 2.40
N ALA A 51 -8.35 7.48 2.84
CA ALA A 51 -8.26 8.32 4.02
C ALA A 51 -8.97 7.68 5.22
N LEU A 52 -8.26 7.66 6.36
CA LEU A 52 -8.76 7.20 7.65
C LEU A 52 -9.89 8.11 8.16
N GLY A 53 -11.00 7.48 8.54
CA GLY A 53 -12.12 8.12 9.22
C GLY A 53 -11.80 8.39 10.69
N VAL A 54 -11.99 9.64 11.12
CA VAL A 54 -11.79 10.07 12.51
C VAL A 54 -13.11 10.59 13.05
N GLU A 55 -13.49 10.16 14.25
CA GLU A 55 -14.71 10.62 14.91
C GLU A 55 -14.71 12.14 15.08
N GLY A 56 -15.83 12.79 14.73
CA GLY A 56 -15.96 14.25 14.76
C GLY A 56 -15.33 14.98 13.57
N LEU A 57 -14.62 14.30 12.65
CA LEU A 57 -14.08 14.89 11.42
C LEU A 57 -14.89 14.44 10.19
N GLY A 58 -15.50 15.39 9.50
CA GLY A 58 -16.36 15.10 8.35
C GLY A 58 -17.55 14.22 8.75
N ASP A 59 -17.78 13.13 8.02
CA ASP A 59 -18.76 12.09 8.39
C ASP A 59 -18.17 10.97 9.27
N GLY A 60 -16.89 11.09 9.66
CA GLY A 60 -16.18 10.10 10.46
C GLY A 60 -16.03 8.71 9.84
N SER A 61 -16.24 8.55 8.53
CA SER A 61 -16.03 7.30 7.79
C SER A 61 -14.68 7.29 7.08
N ASP A 62 -14.11 6.11 6.90
CA ASP A 62 -13.07 5.88 5.89
C ASP A 62 -13.62 6.26 4.51
N LYS A 63 -12.76 6.81 3.64
CA LYS A 63 -13.19 7.27 2.32
C LYS A 63 -12.08 7.32 1.30
N LEU A 64 -12.44 7.10 0.04
CA LEU A 64 -11.57 7.34 -1.09
C LEU A 64 -11.71 8.79 -1.54
N VAL A 65 -10.64 9.58 -1.43
CA VAL A 65 -10.59 10.98 -1.87
C VAL A 65 -9.86 11.04 -3.21
N THR A 66 -10.42 11.77 -4.17
CA THR A 66 -9.79 12.04 -5.47
C THR A 66 -9.30 13.48 -5.51
N VAL A 67 -8.01 13.67 -5.73
CA VAL A 67 -7.35 14.98 -5.82
C VAL A 67 -6.89 15.20 -7.25
N ASP A 68 -7.12 16.41 -7.77
CA ASP A 68 -6.59 16.83 -9.08
C ASP A 68 -5.07 16.99 -8.98
N ALA A 69 -4.34 16.19 -9.76
CA ALA A 69 -2.89 16.17 -9.77
C ALA A 69 -2.29 16.77 -11.05
N ASN A 70 -3.12 17.21 -12.01
CA ASN A 70 -2.61 17.81 -13.23
C ASN A 70 -2.20 19.28 -12.98
N PRO A 71 -0.92 19.67 -13.09
CA PRO A 71 -0.45 21.03 -12.84
C PRO A 71 -1.00 22.07 -13.83
N LYS A 72 -1.57 21.63 -14.96
CA LYS A 72 -2.26 22.51 -15.92
C LYS A 72 -3.75 22.72 -15.57
N SER A 73 -4.30 21.94 -14.64
CA SER A 73 -5.67 22.10 -14.20
C SER A 73 -5.83 23.35 -13.35
N ARG A 74 -6.91 24.11 -13.57
CA ARG A 74 -7.30 25.22 -12.68
C ARG A 74 -7.69 24.76 -11.27
N ARG A 75 -7.89 23.44 -11.08
CA ARG A 75 -8.23 22.81 -9.80
C ARG A 75 -7.06 21.99 -9.25
N TYR A 76 -5.84 22.14 -9.76
CA TYR A 76 -4.66 21.45 -9.26
C TYR A 76 -4.55 21.55 -7.72
N GLY A 77 -4.32 20.40 -7.07
CA GLY A 77 -4.22 20.28 -5.61
C GLY A 77 -5.57 20.40 -4.88
N LYS A 78 -6.70 20.38 -5.59
CA LYS A 78 -8.04 20.40 -4.99
C LYS A 78 -8.68 19.02 -4.97
N VAL A 79 -9.46 18.77 -3.93
CA VAL A 79 -10.35 17.61 -3.87
C VAL A 79 -11.45 17.75 -4.92
N LEU A 80 -11.57 16.74 -5.77
CA LEU A 80 -12.58 16.66 -6.82
C LEU A 80 -13.80 15.85 -6.39
N ASN A 81 -13.57 14.77 -5.64
CA ASN A 81 -14.59 13.83 -5.22
C ASN A 81 -14.17 13.10 -3.95
N SER A 82 -15.15 12.60 -3.20
CA SER A 82 -14.94 11.67 -2.10
C SER A 82 -16.04 10.61 -2.09
N VAL A 83 -15.67 9.37 -1.71
CA VAL A 83 -16.60 8.24 -1.58
C VAL A 83 -16.38 7.59 -0.21
N SER A 84 -17.31 7.82 0.71
CA SER A 84 -17.30 7.21 2.04
C SER A 84 -17.85 5.79 2.01
N VAL A 85 -17.28 4.89 2.81
CA VAL A 85 -17.70 3.48 2.87
C VAL A 85 -18.65 3.16 4.03
N GLY A 86 -18.93 4.14 4.88
CA GLY A 86 -19.86 4.02 6.01
C GLY A 86 -19.29 3.29 7.24
N SER A 87 -17.99 3.00 7.25
CA SER A 87 -17.31 2.35 8.37
C SER A 87 -15.96 3.01 8.68
N ARG A 88 -15.43 2.71 9.88
CA ARG A 88 -14.05 3.03 10.30
C ARG A 88 -13.29 1.72 10.43
N GLY A 89 -12.75 1.25 9.31
CA GLY A 89 -12.04 -0.01 9.20
C GLY A 89 -10.54 0.13 9.43
N GLU A 90 -10.03 1.33 9.73
CA GLU A 90 -8.60 1.66 9.67
C GLU A 90 -8.08 1.61 8.24
N ALA A 91 -8.54 2.57 7.42
CA ALA A 91 -8.04 2.76 6.05
C ALA A 91 -6.51 2.87 6.02
N HIS A 92 -5.86 1.96 5.28
CA HIS A 92 -4.40 1.83 5.34
C HIS A 92 -3.76 1.70 3.95
N HIS A 93 -3.89 0.54 3.29
CA HIS A 93 -3.35 0.30 1.96
C HIS A 93 -4.44 0.07 0.91
N MET A 94 -4.06 0.28 -0.34
CA MET A 94 -4.88 0.05 -1.51
C MET A 94 -4.01 -0.36 -2.71
N GLY A 95 -4.61 -0.97 -3.73
CA GLY A 95 -3.92 -1.34 -4.97
C GLY A 95 -4.87 -1.46 -6.16
N PHE A 96 -4.36 -1.11 -7.34
CA PHE A 96 -5.11 -1.22 -8.59
C PHE A 96 -5.20 -2.67 -9.06
N THR A 97 -6.25 -3.02 -9.82
CA THR A 97 -6.24 -4.22 -10.66
C THR A 97 -5.23 -4.11 -11.80
N ASP A 98 -4.84 -5.22 -12.42
CA ASP A 98 -3.86 -5.27 -13.52
C ASP A 98 -4.32 -4.50 -14.78
N ASP A 99 -5.63 -4.30 -14.93
CA ASP A 99 -6.23 -3.45 -15.97
C ASP A 99 -6.43 -1.98 -15.54
N ARG A 100 -6.12 -1.65 -14.29
CA ARG A 100 -6.29 -0.33 -13.64
C ARG A 100 -7.71 0.24 -13.73
N ARG A 101 -8.72 -0.62 -13.88
CA ARG A 101 -10.13 -0.19 -13.90
C ARG A 101 -10.73 -0.13 -12.51
N PHE A 102 -10.18 -0.90 -11.58
CA PHE A 102 -10.65 -0.94 -10.20
C PHE A 102 -9.50 -0.68 -9.23
N LEU A 103 -9.85 -0.11 -8.08
CA LEU A 103 -8.97 0.12 -6.94
C LEU A 103 -9.53 -0.62 -5.74
N TRP A 104 -8.73 -1.50 -5.14
CA TRP A 104 -9.10 -2.28 -3.95
C TRP A 104 -8.45 -1.62 -2.74
N ALA A 105 -9.21 -1.36 -1.68
CA ALA A 105 -8.73 -0.66 -0.49
C ALA A 105 -9.17 -1.37 0.79
N GLY A 106 -8.24 -1.61 1.70
CA GLY A 106 -8.46 -2.39 2.92
C GLY A 106 -8.72 -1.56 4.16
N GLY A 107 -9.52 -2.13 5.07
CA GLY A 107 -9.53 -1.78 6.48
C GLY A 107 -8.72 -2.78 7.30
N LEU A 108 -7.66 -2.34 7.97
CA LEU A 108 -6.85 -3.22 8.81
C LEU A 108 -7.64 -3.76 10.02
N ALA A 109 -8.53 -2.96 10.61
CA ALA A 109 -9.27 -3.32 11.81
C ALA A 109 -10.49 -4.22 11.55
N ASP A 110 -11.26 -3.95 10.49
CA ASP A 110 -12.49 -4.69 10.18
C ASP A 110 -12.31 -5.77 9.11
N SER A 111 -11.12 -5.83 8.49
CA SER A 111 -10.76 -6.79 7.43
C SER A 111 -11.66 -6.77 6.20
N LYS A 112 -12.39 -5.67 5.99
CA LYS A 112 -13.16 -5.46 4.76
C LYS A 112 -12.27 -4.92 3.66
N ILE A 113 -12.59 -5.29 2.43
CA ILE A 113 -11.92 -4.80 1.22
C ILE A 113 -12.97 -4.12 0.35
N HIS A 114 -12.79 -2.83 0.10
CA HIS A 114 -13.66 -2.00 -0.71
C HIS A 114 -13.13 -1.89 -2.14
N VAL A 115 -13.98 -2.17 -3.12
CA VAL A 115 -13.63 -2.13 -4.54
C VAL A 115 -14.30 -0.94 -5.19
N PHE A 116 -13.49 -0.04 -5.72
CA PHE A 116 -13.94 1.17 -6.41
C PHE A 116 -13.74 1.02 -7.92
N ASP A 117 -14.77 1.32 -8.71
CA ASP A 117 -14.63 1.55 -10.14
C ASP A 117 -14.05 2.95 -10.37
N ILE A 118 -12.87 2.98 -10.99
CA ILE A 118 -12.15 4.19 -11.41
C ILE A 118 -12.02 4.26 -12.94
N GLY A 119 -12.43 3.21 -13.66
CA GLY A 119 -12.31 3.11 -15.11
C GLY A 119 -13.45 3.84 -15.84
N THR A 120 -14.62 3.96 -15.21
CA THR A 120 -15.78 4.67 -15.79
C THR A 120 -15.60 6.20 -15.77
N ASP A 121 -15.20 6.76 -14.63
CA ASP A 121 -14.88 8.18 -14.46
C ASP A 121 -13.75 8.31 -13.42
N PRO A 122 -12.49 8.47 -13.83
CA PRO A 122 -11.36 8.57 -12.91
C PRO A 122 -11.46 9.78 -11.96
N ALA A 123 -12.14 10.86 -12.35
CA ALA A 123 -12.33 12.00 -11.45
C ALA A 123 -13.39 11.75 -10.38
N ARG A 124 -14.27 10.76 -10.58
CA ARG A 124 -15.40 10.45 -9.70
C ARG A 124 -15.60 8.93 -9.51
N PRO A 125 -14.69 8.28 -8.77
CA PRO A 125 -14.80 6.85 -8.46
C PRO A 125 -16.15 6.47 -7.85
N LYS A 126 -16.52 5.20 -7.96
CA LYS A 126 -17.73 4.64 -7.33
C LYS A 126 -17.40 3.37 -6.56
N LEU A 127 -17.88 3.24 -5.33
CA LEU A 127 -17.85 1.97 -4.61
C LEU A 127 -18.81 1.00 -5.30
N VAL A 128 -18.29 -0.13 -5.80
CA VAL A 128 -19.07 -1.12 -6.55
C VAL A 128 -19.21 -2.45 -5.81
N GLN A 129 -18.33 -2.74 -4.85
CA GLN A 129 -18.37 -3.97 -4.08
C GLN A 129 -17.63 -3.79 -2.74
N THR A 130 -18.07 -4.51 -1.72
CA THR A 130 -17.32 -4.73 -0.49
C THR A 130 -17.14 -6.24 -0.30
N ILE A 131 -15.90 -6.70 -0.27
CA ILE A 131 -15.53 -8.09 0.02
C ILE A 131 -15.32 -8.20 1.52
N GLY A 132 -16.07 -9.11 2.16
CA GLY A 132 -16.07 -9.29 3.62
C GLY A 132 -15.75 -10.71 4.07
N ASP A 133 -15.34 -11.60 3.17
CA ASP A 133 -15.16 -13.03 3.46
C ASP A 133 -13.68 -13.42 3.72
N LEU A 134 -12.73 -12.47 3.77
CA LEU A 134 -11.31 -12.75 4.02
C LEU A 134 -11.11 -13.63 5.26
N VAL A 135 -11.73 -13.24 6.37
CA VAL A 135 -11.60 -13.92 7.67
C VAL A 135 -12.19 -15.33 7.60
N ASP A 136 -13.38 -15.48 7.04
CA ASP A 136 -14.06 -16.78 6.96
C ASP A 136 -13.36 -17.75 6.01
N ARG A 137 -12.74 -17.24 4.95
CA ARG A 137 -12.04 -18.04 3.94
C ARG A 137 -10.64 -18.46 4.38
N THR A 138 -9.98 -17.69 5.24
CA THR A 138 -8.54 -17.84 5.48
C THR A 138 -8.12 -17.87 6.95
N GLY A 139 -8.95 -17.33 7.85
CA GLY A 139 -8.56 -17.03 9.22
C GLY A 139 -7.65 -15.81 9.35
N TYR A 140 -7.23 -15.16 8.26
CA TYR A 140 -6.38 -13.97 8.29
C TYR A 140 -7.21 -12.71 8.52
N VAL A 141 -6.58 -11.72 9.15
CA VAL A 141 -7.17 -10.40 9.44
C VAL A 141 -6.15 -9.30 9.15
N GLY A 142 -6.65 -8.10 8.89
CA GLY A 142 -5.82 -6.95 8.58
C GLY A 142 -5.18 -7.04 7.20
N PRO A 143 -5.96 -6.98 6.10
CA PRO A 143 -5.44 -6.94 4.75
C PRO A 143 -4.64 -5.66 4.53
N HIS A 144 -3.39 -5.81 4.13
CA HIS A 144 -2.39 -4.76 4.05
C HIS A 144 -1.96 -4.56 2.60
N THR A 145 -0.94 -5.25 2.10
CA THR A 145 -0.48 -5.04 0.72
C THR A 145 -1.41 -5.68 -0.31
N TYR A 146 -1.78 -4.90 -1.32
CA TYR A 146 -2.55 -5.32 -2.49
C TYR A 146 -1.66 -5.35 -3.72
N TYR A 147 -1.55 -6.51 -4.35
CA TYR A 147 -0.67 -6.68 -5.51
C TYR A 147 -1.40 -7.31 -6.69
N ALA A 148 -1.50 -6.56 -7.78
CA ALA A 148 -2.08 -7.05 -9.00
C ALA A 148 -1.23 -8.15 -9.62
N LEU A 149 -1.84 -9.28 -9.92
CA LEU A 149 -1.34 -10.31 -10.81
C LEU A 149 -2.27 -10.35 -12.05
N PRO A 150 -1.87 -10.97 -13.18
CA PRO A 150 -2.74 -11.05 -14.35
C PRO A 150 -4.10 -11.68 -14.01
N GLY A 151 -5.18 -10.88 -14.10
CA GLY A 151 -6.55 -11.25 -13.77
C GLY A 151 -6.85 -11.56 -12.29
N ARG A 152 -5.91 -11.26 -11.37
CA ARG A 152 -5.99 -11.63 -9.96
C ARG A 152 -5.46 -10.54 -9.03
N MET A 153 -5.92 -10.57 -7.77
CA MET A 153 -5.41 -9.73 -6.70
C MET A 153 -4.84 -10.61 -5.59
N LEU A 154 -3.56 -10.43 -5.28
CA LEU A 154 -2.92 -11.04 -4.12
C LEU A 154 -2.92 -10.04 -2.97
N VAL A 155 -3.41 -10.44 -1.81
CA VAL A 155 -3.57 -9.59 -0.63
C VAL A 155 -2.78 -10.18 0.53
N GLN A 156 -1.76 -9.47 1.01
CA GLN A 156 -1.03 -9.82 2.24
C GLN A 156 -1.86 -9.39 3.45
N ALA A 157 -2.01 -10.26 4.45
CA ALA A 157 -2.60 -9.89 5.74
C ALA A 157 -1.53 -9.80 6.84
N LEU A 158 -1.79 -9.06 7.91
CA LEU A 158 -0.85 -8.88 9.03
C LEU A 158 -1.06 -9.84 10.20
N SER A 159 -2.22 -10.48 10.30
CA SER A 159 -2.61 -11.19 11.52
C SER A 159 -3.62 -12.30 11.26
N ASN A 160 -4.03 -12.97 12.34
CA ASN A 160 -5.07 -14.00 12.33
C ASN A 160 -6.23 -13.68 13.28
N ASN A 161 -7.36 -14.37 13.10
CA ASN A 161 -8.57 -14.24 13.93
C ASN A 161 -8.58 -15.11 15.19
N ARG A 162 -7.57 -15.97 15.40
CA ARG A 162 -7.50 -16.88 16.55
C ARG A 162 -6.96 -16.17 17.79
N ASP A 163 -5.84 -15.47 17.65
CA ASP A 163 -5.16 -14.81 18.77
C ASP A 163 -4.73 -13.38 18.46
N LYS A 164 -5.01 -12.86 17.26
CA LYS A 164 -4.61 -11.51 16.82
C LYS A 164 -3.08 -11.28 16.83
N GLY A 165 -2.30 -12.37 16.85
CA GLY A 165 -0.84 -12.37 16.68
C GLY A 165 -0.40 -12.23 15.22
N GLY A 166 0.92 -12.17 15.01
CA GLY A 166 1.52 -11.90 13.69
C GLY A 166 1.50 -13.07 12.70
N VAL A 167 1.19 -14.29 13.14
CA VAL A 167 1.10 -15.45 12.24
C VAL A 167 -0.04 -15.26 11.25
N THR A 168 0.26 -15.29 9.96
CA THR A 168 -0.64 -14.83 8.89
C THR A 168 -0.33 -15.49 7.52
N GLY A 169 -0.88 -14.94 6.43
CA GLY A 169 -0.64 -15.39 5.06
C GLY A 169 -1.14 -14.38 4.02
N MET A 170 -1.12 -14.85 2.77
CA MET A 170 -1.66 -14.13 1.62
C MET A 170 -2.96 -14.77 1.14
N ALA A 171 -3.93 -13.96 0.75
CA ALA A 171 -5.18 -14.39 0.11
C ALA A 171 -5.18 -13.99 -1.36
N LEU A 172 -5.57 -14.91 -2.24
CA LEU A 172 -5.64 -14.68 -3.68
C LEU A 172 -7.10 -14.65 -4.13
N TYR A 173 -7.46 -13.58 -4.83
CA TYR A 173 -8.78 -13.36 -5.41
C TYR A 173 -8.67 -13.21 -6.93
N ASN A 174 -9.75 -13.46 -7.66
CA ASN A 174 -9.87 -12.94 -9.03
C ASN A 174 -10.31 -11.47 -9.02
N ASN A 175 -10.23 -10.79 -10.16
CA ASN A 175 -10.65 -9.38 -10.28
C ASN A 175 -12.14 -9.12 -10.01
N ARG A 176 -12.98 -10.15 -9.91
CA ARG A 176 -14.41 -10.03 -9.53
C ARG A 176 -14.63 -10.13 -8.02
N GLY A 177 -13.57 -10.24 -7.22
CA GLY A 177 -13.67 -10.38 -5.77
C GLY A 177 -13.96 -11.79 -5.28
N ALA A 178 -13.89 -12.82 -6.14
CA ALA A 178 -14.08 -14.20 -5.69
C ALA A 178 -12.76 -14.79 -5.19
N PHE A 179 -12.80 -15.37 -3.99
CA PHE A 179 -11.67 -16.07 -3.38
C PHE A 179 -11.21 -17.26 -4.23
N ILE A 180 -9.90 -17.44 -4.36
CA ILE A 180 -9.26 -18.54 -5.09
C ILE A 180 -8.49 -19.46 -4.14
N ALA A 181 -7.59 -18.89 -3.33
CA ALA A 181 -6.67 -19.66 -2.49
C ALA A 181 -6.07 -18.80 -1.37
N ALA A 182 -5.54 -19.47 -0.34
CA ALA A 182 -4.75 -18.87 0.73
C ALA A 182 -3.35 -19.51 0.76
N TYR A 183 -2.34 -18.72 1.11
CA TYR A 183 -0.95 -19.14 1.21
C TYR A 183 -0.40 -18.70 2.58
N PRO A 184 -0.21 -19.62 3.54
CA PRO A 184 0.32 -19.27 4.85
C PRO A 184 1.78 -18.84 4.75
N MET A 185 2.18 -17.85 5.56
CA MET A 185 3.58 -17.54 5.76
C MET A 185 4.30 -18.73 6.42
N PRO A 186 5.54 -19.07 6.04
CA PRO A 186 6.26 -20.21 6.61
C PRO A 186 6.52 -20.02 8.11
N THR A 187 6.23 -21.05 8.90
CA THR A 187 6.59 -21.15 10.33
C THR A 187 7.71 -22.18 10.57
N ASP A 188 8.15 -22.84 9.51
CA ASP A 188 9.23 -23.81 9.48
C ASP A 188 10.42 -23.27 8.67
N GLY A 189 11.54 -24.01 8.68
CA GLY A 189 12.72 -23.64 7.88
C GLY A 189 13.31 -22.26 8.21
N GLY A 190 13.08 -21.75 9.42
CA GLY A 190 13.52 -20.42 9.87
C GLY A 190 12.50 -19.30 9.66
N GLY A 191 11.30 -19.59 9.17
CA GLY A 191 10.20 -18.62 9.06
C GLY A 191 9.55 -18.29 10.40
N ASP A 192 9.20 -17.03 10.60
CA ASP A 192 8.49 -16.54 11.79
C ASP A 192 6.96 -16.64 11.67
N GLY A 193 6.44 -16.93 10.48
CA GLY A 193 5.01 -16.96 10.14
C GLY A 193 4.40 -15.57 9.90
N TYR A 194 5.18 -14.50 9.94
CA TYR A 194 4.69 -13.12 9.93
C TYR A 194 4.70 -12.55 8.52
N GLY A 195 3.85 -11.54 8.31
CA GLY A 195 3.69 -10.88 7.01
C GLY A 195 3.52 -9.38 7.15
N TYR A 196 3.89 -8.65 6.11
CA TYR A 196 3.74 -7.20 6.02
C TYR A 196 3.52 -6.76 4.57
N ASP A 197 4.60 -6.58 3.82
CA ASP A 197 4.58 -6.10 2.46
C ASP A 197 5.02 -7.19 1.48
N LEU A 198 4.66 -7.03 0.21
CA LEU A 198 5.08 -7.94 -0.83
C LEU A 198 5.38 -7.25 -2.16
N ALA A 199 6.34 -7.82 -2.90
CA ALA A 199 6.72 -7.34 -4.22
C ALA A 199 7.09 -8.50 -5.14
N VAL A 200 6.86 -8.33 -6.43
CA VAL A 200 7.09 -9.37 -7.45
C VAL A 200 8.12 -8.93 -8.47
N ASN A 201 9.06 -9.83 -8.77
CA ASN A 201 9.92 -9.76 -9.94
C ASN A 201 9.57 -10.90 -10.92
N PRO A 202 8.72 -10.65 -11.94
CA PRO A 202 8.25 -11.69 -12.84
C PRO A 202 9.38 -12.30 -13.68
N LYS A 203 10.37 -11.49 -14.07
CA LYS A 203 11.51 -11.93 -14.89
C LYS A 203 12.36 -12.98 -14.16
N LYS A 204 12.39 -12.93 -12.83
CA LYS A 204 13.11 -13.88 -11.98
C LYS A 204 12.22 -14.98 -11.40
N ASN A 205 10.92 -14.97 -11.67
CA ASN A 205 9.94 -15.85 -11.02
C ASN A 205 9.98 -15.74 -9.48
N VAL A 206 10.14 -14.52 -8.97
CA VAL A 206 10.27 -14.26 -7.53
C VAL A 206 9.10 -13.41 -7.05
N LEU A 207 8.49 -13.86 -5.96
CA LEU A 207 7.70 -13.03 -5.04
C LEU A 207 8.51 -12.90 -3.75
N LEU A 208 8.59 -11.71 -3.19
CA LEU A 208 9.29 -11.41 -1.95
C LEU A 208 8.27 -10.85 -0.97
N THR A 209 8.21 -11.41 0.23
CA THR A 209 7.36 -10.90 1.32
C THR A 209 8.24 -10.49 2.48
N SER A 210 7.87 -9.45 3.21
CA SER A 210 8.48 -9.04 4.48
C SER A 210 7.59 -9.40 5.67
N SER A 211 8.16 -9.30 6.87
CA SER A 211 7.48 -9.51 8.14
C SER A 211 7.31 -8.22 8.93
N PHE A 212 6.29 -8.12 9.77
CA PHE A 212 6.11 -7.01 10.72
C PHE A 212 5.61 -7.51 12.08
N THR A 213 4.43 -7.13 12.54
CA THR A 213 3.88 -7.54 13.82
C THR A 213 2.37 -7.73 13.71
N GLY A 214 1.79 -8.40 14.70
CA GLY A 214 0.36 -8.67 14.75
C GLY A 214 -0.46 -7.51 15.28
N PHE A 215 -1.78 -7.62 15.15
CA PHE A 215 -2.78 -6.65 15.59
C PHE A 215 -2.60 -6.28 17.06
N ASN A 216 -2.32 -7.25 17.92
CA ASN A 216 -2.05 -7.01 19.34
C ASN A 216 -0.89 -6.05 19.62
N ASN A 217 0.01 -5.83 18.65
CA ASN A 217 1.11 -4.89 18.75
C ASN A 217 0.82 -3.59 17.99
N TYR A 218 0.47 -3.65 16.70
CA TYR A 218 0.37 -2.44 15.88
C TYR A 218 -0.79 -1.51 16.24
N THR A 219 -1.79 -1.99 17.00
CA THR A 219 -2.87 -1.13 17.50
C THR A 219 -2.58 -0.51 18.87
N ARG A 220 -1.39 -0.73 19.44
CA ARG A 220 -1.01 -0.18 20.74
C ARG A 220 -0.43 1.23 20.61
N PRO A 221 -0.59 2.08 21.64
CA PRO A 221 0.17 3.32 21.72
C PRO A 221 1.67 3.04 21.65
N LEU A 222 2.39 3.71 20.74
CA LEU A 222 3.81 3.44 20.49
C LEU A 222 4.65 3.52 21.77
N GLY A 223 4.40 4.53 22.62
CA GLY A 223 5.12 4.71 23.88
C GLY A 223 4.96 3.55 24.87
N GLU A 224 3.83 2.86 24.88
CA GLU A 224 3.63 1.67 25.71
C GLU A 224 4.28 0.44 25.08
N LEU A 225 4.12 0.29 23.76
CA LEU A 225 4.64 -0.84 23.01
C LEU A 225 6.16 -0.97 23.12
N VAL A 226 6.90 0.14 22.93
CA VAL A 226 8.37 0.12 22.97
C VAL A 226 8.95 -0.18 24.36
N ASN A 227 8.16 -0.02 25.42
CA ASN A 227 8.55 -0.32 26.80
C ASN A 227 8.12 -1.74 27.23
N ASP A 228 7.41 -2.48 26.39
CA ASP A 228 6.97 -3.85 26.65
C ASP A 228 7.91 -4.85 25.96
N ALA A 229 8.86 -5.38 26.72
CA ALA A 229 9.87 -6.30 26.20
C ALA A 229 9.28 -7.59 25.60
N GLU A 230 8.15 -8.09 26.09
CA GLU A 230 7.52 -9.29 25.53
C GLU A 230 6.79 -8.99 24.22
N ALA A 231 6.18 -7.81 24.11
CA ALA A 231 5.59 -7.36 22.85
C ALA A 231 6.66 -7.10 21.79
N MET A 232 7.81 -6.52 22.15
CA MET A 232 8.92 -6.27 21.22
C MET A 232 9.53 -7.55 20.65
N LYS A 233 9.43 -8.70 21.35
CA LYS A 233 9.80 -10.02 20.80
C LYS A 233 8.85 -10.51 19.69
N ARG A 234 7.66 -9.90 19.56
CA ARG A 234 6.65 -10.26 18.56
C ARG A 234 6.73 -9.34 17.35
N PHE A 235 7.93 -8.98 16.93
CA PHE A 235 8.20 -8.39 15.62
C PHE A 235 8.96 -9.44 14.80
N GLY A 236 8.42 -9.75 13.62
CA GLY A 236 9.07 -10.61 12.66
C GLY A 236 10.30 -9.93 12.08
N ASN A 237 11.30 -10.74 11.79
CA ASN A 237 12.62 -10.33 11.33
C ASN A 237 13.05 -11.14 10.12
N THR A 238 12.08 -11.48 9.26
CA THR A 238 12.30 -12.32 8.10
C THR A 238 11.78 -11.69 6.81
N MET A 239 12.43 -12.08 5.71
CA MET A 239 11.86 -11.95 4.38
C MET A 239 11.80 -13.33 3.76
N VAL A 240 10.75 -13.59 2.98
CA VAL A 240 10.57 -14.89 2.32
C VAL A 240 10.62 -14.71 0.81
N VAL A 241 11.52 -15.45 0.18
CA VAL A 241 11.61 -15.60 -1.27
C VAL A 241 10.71 -16.75 -1.69
N TRP A 242 9.77 -16.47 -2.56
CA TRP A 242 8.80 -17.41 -3.10
C TRP A 242 9.07 -17.68 -4.59
N ASP A 243 8.82 -18.92 -5.00
CA ASP A 243 8.49 -19.21 -6.39
C ASP A 243 7.13 -18.58 -6.71
N LEU A 244 7.12 -17.54 -7.52
CA LEU A 244 5.88 -16.84 -7.85
C LEU A 244 4.88 -17.74 -8.58
N LYS A 245 5.32 -18.47 -9.61
CA LYS A 245 4.43 -19.29 -10.45
C LYS A 245 3.84 -20.46 -9.67
N ALA A 246 4.65 -21.09 -8.81
CA ALA A 246 4.20 -22.20 -7.98
C ALA A 246 3.56 -21.76 -6.66
N MET A 247 3.64 -20.46 -6.31
CA MET A 247 3.25 -19.90 -5.02
C MET A 247 3.82 -20.71 -3.84
N LYS A 248 5.12 -21.01 -3.91
CA LYS A 248 5.82 -21.86 -2.94
C LYS A 248 7.01 -21.13 -2.33
N ALA A 249 7.07 -21.07 -1.00
CA ALA A 249 8.23 -20.52 -0.30
C ALA A 249 9.48 -21.35 -0.62
N ARG A 250 10.60 -20.66 -0.88
CA ARG A 250 11.89 -21.29 -1.24
C ARG A 250 12.97 -21.03 -0.21
N THR A 251 13.08 -19.78 0.24
CA THR A 251 14.16 -19.36 1.12
C THR A 251 13.64 -18.32 2.09
N VAL A 252 13.93 -18.53 3.37
CA VAL A 252 13.73 -17.53 4.40
C VAL A 252 15.05 -16.82 4.64
N LEU A 253 15.02 -15.50 4.61
CA LEU A 253 16.14 -14.62 4.89
C LEU A 253 15.91 -13.98 6.25
N SER A 254 16.89 -14.06 7.14
CA SER A 254 16.87 -13.22 8.35
C SER A 254 17.26 -11.80 7.97
N VAL A 255 16.47 -10.84 8.43
CA VAL A 255 16.70 -9.41 8.24
C VAL A 255 16.82 -8.76 9.62
N PRO A 256 17.94 -8.09 9.91
CA PRO A 256 18.19 -7.49 11.21
C PRO A 256 17.24 -6.33 11.54
#